data_AF-A0A1G4WXE8-F1
#
_entry.id   AF-A0A1G4WXE8-F1
#
_cell.length_a   1.000
_cell.length_b   1.000
_cell.length_c   1.000
_cell.angle_alpha   90.00
_cell.angle_beta   90.00
_cell.angle_gamma   90.00
#
_symmetry.space_group_name_H-M   'P 1'
#
loop_
_entity.id
_entity.type
_entity.pdbx_description
1 polymer ?
#
loop_
_entity_poly.entity_id
_entity_poly.type
_entity_poly.pdbx_seq_one_letter_code
_entity_poly.pdbx_strand_id
1 'polypeptide(L)'
;MPAAPPLQVPRLGDPITRWGELSYVKRTSSERQAQLWNDVLSDDPVFGPTSGFVVGVVPLRDRDGRYPLVWVYAPSAQSDHPHD
;
A
#
# COMPACT_ATOMS: atom_id res chain seq x y z
N MET A 1 20.07 20.29 -14.31
CA MET A 1 19.85 19.15 -13.39
C MET A 1 18.83 18.24 -14.04
N PRO A 2 19.05 16.93 -14.18
CA PRO A 2 17.99 16.04 -14.66
C PRO A 2 16.86 16.07 -13.63
N ALA A 3 15.66 16.45 -14.06
CA ALA A 3 14.47 16.34 -13.22
C ALA A 3 14.29 14.87 -12.82
N ALA A 4 14.04 14.60 -11.54
CA ALA A 4 13.66 13.27 -11.11
C ALA A 4 12.47 12.81 -11.99
N PRO A 5 12.46 11.56 -12.46
CA PRO A 5 11.33 11.05 -13.22
C PRO A 5 10.05 11.28 -12.42
N PRO A 6 8.92 11.62 -13.07
CA PRO A 6 7.66 11.86 -12.37
C PRO A 6 7.34 10.67 -11.48
N LEU A 7 7.01 10.94 -10.22
CA LEU A 7 6.59 9.92 -9.27
C LEU A 7 5.37 9.22 -9.86
N GLN A 8 5.47 7.91 -10.05
CA GLN A 8 4.36 7.11 -10.56
C GLN A 8 3.41 6.82 -9.42
N VAL A 9 2.11 6.98 -9.69
CA VAL A 9 1.06 6.58 -8.76
C VAL A 9 1.18 5.08 -8.45
N PRO A 10 0.86 4.66 -7.21
CA PRO A 10 0.77 3.27 -6.85
C PRO A 10 -0.13 2.44 -7.75
N ARG A 11 0.16 1.14 -7.84
CA ARG A 11 -0.70 0.15 -8.51
C ARG A 11 -1.23 -0.84 -7.50
N LEU A 12 -2.47 -1.26 -7.69
CA LEU A 12 -3.12 -2.25 -6.83
C LEU A 12 -2.29 -3.53 -6.71
N GLY A 13 -2.01 -3.94 -5.47
CA GLY A 13 -1.29 -5.17 -5.16
C GLY A 13 0.23 -5.07 -5.23
N ASP A 14 0.78 -3.97 -5.76
CA ASP A 14 2.23 -3.78 -5.79
C ASP A 14 2.75 -3.59 -4.36
N PRO A 15 3.92 -4.17 -4.03
CA PRO A 15 4.54 -3.99 -2.72
C PRO A 15 4.99 -2.55 -2.54
N ILE A 16 4.85 -2.02 -1.33
CA ILE A 16 5.26 -0.63 -1.02
C ILE A 16 6.79 -0.46 -0.96
N THR A 17 7.53 -1.57 -0.85
CA THR A 17 8.99 -1.62 -0.87
C THR A 17 9.48 -2.59 -1.93
N ARG A 18 10.58 -2.23 -2.61
CA ARG A 18 11.14 -2.98 -3.74
C ARG A 18 11.49 -4.44 -3.40
N TRP A 19 11.85 -4.75 -2.14
CA TRP A 19 12.30 -6.08 -1.75
C TRP A 19 11.45 -6.73 -0.66
N GLY A 20 10.26 -6.19 -0.38
CA GLY A 20 9.42 -6.70 0.71
C GLY A 20 10.10 -6.61 2.07
N GLU A 21 11.02 -5.65 2.28
CA GLU A 21 11.74 -5.44 3.55
C GLU A 21 10.76 -5.20 4.71
N LEU A 22 9.58 -4.69 4.38
CA LEU A 22 8.46 -4.52 5.30
C LEU A 22 7.48 -5.69 5.19
N SER A 23 7.96 -6.90 5.44
CA SER A 23 7.11 -8.10 5.53
C SER A 23 7.32 -8.77 6.87
N TYR A 24 6.22 -9.12 7.56
CA TYR A 24 6.27 -9.73 8.89
C TYR A 24 5.62 -11.11 8.90
N VAL A 25 6.15 -12.02 9.72
CA VAL A 25 5.58 -13.36 9.90
C VAL A 25 4.19 -13.30 10.55
N LYS A 26 3.97 -12.32 11.44
CA LYS A 26 2.69 -12.10 12.11
C LYS A 26 1.87 -11.07 11.36
N ARG A 27 0.63 -11.42 10.99
CA ARG A 27 -0.31 -10.54 10.31
C ARG A 27 -0.52 -9.22 11.05
N THR A 28 -0.73 -9.27 12.37
CA THR A 28 -0.93 -8.08 13.21
C THR A 28 0.25 -7.12 13.20
N SER A 29 1.49 -7.62 13.03
CA SER A 29 2.66 -6.75 12.89
C SER A 29 2.64 -6.00 11.57
N SER A 30 2.29 -6.69 10.47
CA SER A 30 2.09 -6.06 9.17
C SER A 30 0.94 -5.05 9.18
N GLU A 31 -0.16 -5.35 9.85
CA GLU A 31 -1.32 -4.45 9.96
C GLU A 31 -0.95 -3.16 10.70
N ARG A 32 -0.22 -3.26 11.82
CA ARG A 32 0.31 -2.07 12.52
C ARG A 32 1.25 -1.26 11.65
N GLN A 33 2.12 -1.93 10.89
CA GLN A 33 3.05 -1.21 10.01
C GLN A 33 2.33 -0.54 8.85
N ALA A 34 1.30 -1.18 8.28
CA ALA A 34 0.44 -0.58 7.27
C ALA A 34 -0.24 0.68 7.80
N GLN A 35 -0.75 0.62 9.04
CA GLN A 35 -1.35 1.79 9.69
C GLN A 35 -0.35 2.94 9.86
N LEU A 36 0.86 2.65 10.36
CA LEU A 36 1.92 3.65 10.50
C LEU A 36 2.28 4.30 9.16
N TRP A 37 2.36 3.52 8.08
CA TRP A 37 2.60 4.08 6.74
C TRP A 37 1.46 4.95 6.25
N ASN A 38 0.22 4.54 6.47
CA ASN A 38 -0.94 5.35 6.10
C ASN A 38 -0.97 6.69 6.85
N ASP A 39 -0.54 6.70 8.12
CA ASP A 39 -0.41 7.94 8.88
C ASP A 39 0.68 8.85 8.28
N VAL A 40 1.85 8.29 7.96
CA VAL A 40 2.99 9.01 7.36
C VAL A 40 2.65 9.58 5.98
N LEU A 41 1.86 8.85 5.18
CA LEU A 41 1.52 9.20 3.81
C LEU A 41 0.20 9.96 3.69
N SER A 42 -0.48 10.25 4.79
CA SER A 42 -1.83 10.83 4.81
C SER A 42 -1.97 12.12 3.98
N ASP A 43 -0.94 12.95 4.00
CA ASP A 43 -0.88 14.23 3.26
C ASP A 43 -0.12 14.14 1.92
N ASP A 44 0.37 12.96 1.53
CA ASP A 44 1.12 12.80 0.28
C ASP A 44 0.16 12.78 -0.93
N PRO A 45 0.31 13.68 -1.92
CA PRO A 45 -0.62 13.75 -3.04
C PRO A 45 -0.51 12.56 -4.01
N VAL A 46 0.61 11.82 -4.00
CA VAL A 46 0.89 10.70 -4.92
C VAL A 46 0.69 9.36 -4.24
N PHE A 47 1.10 9.25 -2.97
CA PHE A 47 1.13 8.01 -2.19
C PHE A 47 0.11 7.98 -1.05
N GLY A 48 -0.60 9.08 -0.82
CA GLY A 48 -1.66 9.18 0.16
C GLY A 48 -3.04 8.79 -0.40
N PRO A 49 -4.08 8.80 0.44
CA PRO A 49 -5.43 8.34 0.09
C PRO A 49 -6.07 9.13 -1.05
N THR A 50 -5.63 10.37 -1.31
CA THR A 50 -6.08 11.18 -2.46
C THR A 50 -5.71 10.56 -3.81
N SER A 51 -4.70 9.68 -3.85
CA SER A 51 -4.34 8.89 -5.03
C SER A 51 -5.33 7.75 -5.33
N GLY A 52 -6.27 7.49 -4.41
CA GLY A 52 -7.19 6.34 -4.46
C GLY A 52 -6.61 5.06 -3.86
N PHE A 53 -5.38 5.09 -3.35
CA PHE A 53 -4.69 3.96 -2.73
C PHE A 53 -4.26 4.23 -1.31
N VAL A 54 -4.17 3.17 -0.52
CA VAL A 54 -3.60 3.13 0.84
C VAL A 54 -2.74 1.88 0.99
N VAL A 55 -1.91 1.85 2.02
CA VAL A 55 -1.14 0.66 2.38
C VAL A 55 -2.05 -0.34 3.09
N GLY A 56 -2.08 -1.56 2.57
CA GLY A 56 -2.74 -2.71 3.15
C GLY A 56 -1.78 -3.89 3.32
N VAL A 57 -2.34 -5.02 3.75
CA VAL A 57 -1.60 -6.26 3.98
C VAL A 57 -2.23 -7.34 3.10
N VAL A 58 -1.39 -8.12 2.43
CA VAL A 58 -1.90 -9.27 1.66
C VAL A 58 -2.63 -10.26 2.58
N PRO A 59 -3.73 -10.88 2.13
CA PRO A 59 -4.49 -11.81 2.95
C PRO A 59 -3.75 -13.14 3.17
N LEU A 60 -2.87 -13.52 2.22
CA LEU A 60 -2.10 -14.75 2.23
C LEU A 60 -0.61 -14.46 2.39
N ARG A 61 0.10 -15.38 3.02
CA ARG A 61 1.55 -15.28 3.15
C ARG A 61 2.23 -15.49 1.79
N ASP A 62 3.38 -14.86 1.62
CA ASP A 62 4.27 -15.08 0.48
C ASP A 62 5.05 -16.41 0.60
N ARG A 63 5.99 -16.64 -0.33
CA ARG A 63 6.86 -17.83 -0.36
C ARG A 63 7.76 -17.97 0.86
N ASP A 64 8.06 -16.85 1.53
CA ASP A 64 8.88 -16.81 2.74
C ASP A 64 8.04 -16.89 4.03
N GLY A 65 6.73 -17.09 3.90
CA GLY A 65 5.81 -17.22 5.03
C GLY A 65 5.52 -15.89 5.73
N ARG A 66 5.66 -14.76 5.04
CA ARG A 66 5.44 -13.40 5.57
C ARG A 66 4.24 -12.73 4.94
N TYR A 67 3.74 -11.69 5.60
CA TYR A 67 2.66 -10.82 5.15
C TYR A 67 3.25 -9.51 4.63
N PRO A 68 3.53 -9.39 3.31
CA PRO A 68 3.99 -8.13 2.72
C PRO A 68 2.94 -7.02 2.78
N LEU A 69 3.43 -5.79 2.87
CA LEU A 69 2.64 -4.57 2.71
C LEU A 69 2.50 -4.24 1.23
N VAL A 70 1.27 -3.98 0.78
CA VAL A 70 0.92 -3.73 -0.62
C VAL A 70 -0.03 -2.55 -0.72
N TRP A 71 -0.12 -1.96 -1.90
CA TRP A 71 -1.13 -0.95 -2.18
C TRP A 71 -2.51 -1.59 -2.37
N VAL A 72 -3.50 -1.08 -1.65
CA VAL A 72 -4.91 -1.47 -1.76
C VAL A 72 -5.76 -0.23 -2.03
N TYR A 73 -6.98 -0.41 -2.54
CA TYR A 73 -7.89 0.72 -2.71
C TYR A 73 -8.18 1.39 -1.37
N ALA A 74 -8.21 2.72 -1.39
CA ALA A 74 -8.76 3.48 -0.28
C ALA A 74 -10.25 3.11 -0.09
N PRO A 75 -10.77 3.07 1.15
CA PRO A 75 -12.18 2.74 1.39
C PRO A 75 -13.17 3.62 0.62
N SER A 76 -12.83 4.90 0.42
CA SER A 76 -13.61 5.85 -0.39
C SER A 76 -13.57 5.53 -1.89
N ALA A 77 -12.47 4.94 -2.38
CA ALA A 77 -12.32 4.56 -3.79
C ALA A 77 -13.08 3.27 -4.14
N GLN A 78 -13.38 2.40 -3.17
CA GLN A 78 -14.21 1.21 -3.40
C GLN A 78 -15.71 1.55 -3.57
N SER A 79 -16.15 2.73 -3.10
CA SER A 79 -17.56 3.14 -3.14
C SER A 79 -18.03 3.56 -4.54
N ASP A 80 -17.14 3.60 -5.53
CA ASP A 80 -17.44 4.05 -6.91
C ASP A 80 -17.59 2.89 -7.92
N HIS A 81 -17.63 1.63 -7.47
CA HIS A 81 -18.05 0.51 -8.32
C HIS A 81 -19.52 0.14 -8.05
N PRO A 82 -20.50 0.64 -8.83
CA PRO A 82 -21.79 -0.03 -8.91
C PRO A 82 -21.56 -1.38 -9.59
N HIS A 83 -21.86 -2.46 -8.88
CA HIS A 83 -22.05 -3.77 -9.46
C HIS A 83 -23.43 -3.75 -10.12
N ASP A 84 -23.46 -3.64 -11.46
CA ASP A 84 -24.65 -3.93 -12.28
C ASP A 84 -24.71 -5.44 -12.57
#